data_AF-A0A7W0N1G1-F1
#
_entry.id   AF-A0A7W0N1G1-F1
#
_cell.length_a   1.000
_cell.length_b   1.000
_cell.length_c   1.000
_cell.angle_alpha   90.00
_cell.angle_beta   90.00
_cell.angle_gamma   90.00
#
_symmetry.space_group_name_H-M   'P 1'
#
loop_
_entity.id
_entity.type
_entity.pdbx_description
1 polymer ?
#
loop_
_entity_poly.entity_id
_entity_poly.type
_entity_poly.pdbx_seq_one_letter_code
_entity_poly.pdbx_strand_id
1 'polypeptide(L)'
;PIALPDFDNPGREIRSPQNPYNEEATAIRIMNAVREHARRFGNERAAPVFSPFHVMLADADPATFVDSREAPPTGSGVARASSEVYNVASLKAAGYPIVPYTINDKPRMLQLLRLGVDGIISDRPDLLREVAQEFDANGDGRPGDLLLPDGRIDITKLDAQGHRGGRNLRPENTLPAAEVALANLMTTIEGDVGITRDGVPIMSHDPYVESQKCRRADGRPYGPADEVLIRNLTADELQSQFICDKLFRGPTQINDLAASPVTVAYRASSGLWHEYSLPTVQQLFDFVDFYVNYYRTGAGRTAPDADRLARNAEAVRFNLETKLNPRTDADENGNVYASRTVSPQDFASKLAGTIALNNMQRRADIQSFDFRTLLLVQEQFPAIRTVYLFGDFPRFIDTSVPGTDDGTNLQPQPGGTTTPWLAGLYYPYRTTVLTHPFRAQRSGGFEGMAITTDGRRLLPLLELPLVGGEAGTLLIHELDIASRSYTGGRYRYRIDPRGTAIGDFTMFSPTRGLIIERDGSQGNLDGFKAIYEVELGAPGSVVQKTLLVDLLRIQDPRRISEPGLPGDVGLGRLFAFPFTTIESVVVFDRRRIGVLNDNNFPFSVGRHVGSGRPDDNEFIILRLDRPLALALARSGR
;
A
#
# COMPACT_ATOMS: atom_id res chain seq x y z
N PRO A 1 -10.23 -18.82 0.06
CA PRO A 1 -9.76 -18.76 1.48
C PRO A 1 -10.94 -19.10 2.40
N ILE A 2 -10.70 -19.84 3.49
CA ILE A 2 -11.72 -20.15 4.50
C ILE A 2 -11.37 -19.33 5.74
N ALA A 3 -12.19 -18.34 6.07
CA ALA A 3 -11.94 -17.50 7.24
C ALA A 3 -12.25 -18.27 8.54
N LEU A 4 -11.46 -18.02 9.59
CA LEU A 4 -11.69 -18.57 10.92
C LEU A 4 -12.75 -17.73 11.64
N PRO A 5 -13.94 -18.27 11.98
CA PRO A 5 -14.94 -17.54 12.74
C PRO A 5 -14.44 -17.21 14.14
N ASP A 6 -14.81 -16.03 14.63
CA ASP A 6 -14.66 -15.69 16.04
C ASP A 6 -15.88 -16.18 16.81
N PHE A 7 -15.75 -17.34 17.43
CA PHE A 7 -16.85 -17.95 18.19
C PHE A 7 -17.21 -17.19 19.49
N ASP A 8 -16.35 -16.29 19.97
CA ASP A 8 -16.68 -15.42 21.10
C ASP A 8 -17.46 -14.17 20.66
N ASN A 9 -17.36 -13.80 19.38
CA ASN A 9 -18.02 -12.65 18.80
C ASN A 9 -18.78 -13.06 17.52
N PRO A 10 -20.03 -13.52 17.63
CA PRO A 10 -20.80 -14.03 16.49
C PRO A 10 -20.84 -13.05 15.30
N GLY A 11 -20.64 -13.60 14.09
CA GLY A 11 -20.57 -12.81 12.86
C GLY A 11 -19.24 -12.11 12.62
N ARG A 12 -18.23 -12.34 13.48
CA ARG A 12 -16.85 -11.85 13.32
C ARG A 12 -15.91 -12.99 12.93
N GLU A 13 -14.69 -12.62 12.57
CA GLU A 13 -13.62 -13.56 12.19
C GLU A 13 -12.33 -13.24 12.95
N ILE A 14 -11.56 -14.27 13.27
CA ILE A 14 -10.21 -14.13 13.80
C ILE A 14 -9.27 -13.86 12.63
N ARG A 15 -8.60 -12.70 12.68
CA ARG A 15 -7.66 -12.24 11.65
C ARG A 15 -6.40 -11.68 12.30
N SER A 16 -5.27 -11.83 11.63
CA SER A 16 -4.03 -11.13 11.96
C SER A 16 -3.91 -9.84 11.13
N PRO A 17 -3.09 -8.87 11.56
CA PRO A 17 -2.82 -7.66 10.78
C PRO A 17 -2.25 -7.95 9.38
N GLN A 18 -1.62 -9.11 9.18
CA GLN A 18 -1.01 -9.51 7.90
C GLN A 18 -1.98 -10.23 6.96
N ASN A 19 -3.27 -10.33 7.30
CA ASN A 19 -4.22 -11.07 6.48
C ASN A 19 -4.28 -10.50 5.04
N PRO A 20 -3.93 -11.30 4.01
CA PRO A 20 -3.85 -10.82 2.62
C PRO A 20 -5.22 -10.52 1.99
N TYR A 21 -6.32 -10.75 2.71
CA TYR A 21 -7.69 -10.47 2.27
C TYR A 21 -8.30 -9.24 2.94
N ASN A 22 -7.47 -8.37 3.53
CA ASN A 22 -7.89 -7.02 3.89
C ASN A 22 -7.28 -6.00 2.92
N GLU A 23 -7.96 -4.87 2.76
CA GLU A 23 -7.58 -3.84 1.78
C GLU A 23 -6.24 -3.17 2.14
N GLU A 24 -5.95 -2.94 3.42
CA GLU A 24 -4.69 -2.34 3.91
C GLU A 24 -3.46 -3.17 3.51
N ALA A 25 -3.43 -4.44 3.92
CA ALA A 25 -2.34 -5.36 3.63
C ALA A 25 -2.21 -5.61 2.13
N THR A 26 -3.32 -5.57 1.39
CA THR A 26 -3.28 -5.68 -0.07
C THR A 26 -2.62 -4.47 -0.72
N ALA A 27 -2.89 -3.25 -0.25
CA ALA A 27 -2.22 -2.05 -0.74
C ALA A 27 -0.70 -2.13 -0.52
N ILE A 28 -0.25 -2.54 0.68
CA ILE A 28 1.18 -2.75 0.96
C ILE A 28 1.78 -3.83 0.07
N ARG A 29 1.06 -4.94 -0.16
CA ARG A 29 1.50 -6.02 -1.05
C ARG A 29 1.67 -5.53 -2.48
N ILE A 30 0.72 -4.74 -2.99
CA ILE A 30 0.80 -4.12 -4.31
C ILE A 30 2.01 -3.19 -4.39
N MET A 31 2.19 -2.33 -3.39
CA MET A 31 3.34 -1.44 -3.33
C MET A 31 4.68 -2.19 -3.30
N ASN A 32 4.74 -3.32 -2.59
CA ASN A 32 5.92 -4.19 -2.58
C ASN A 32 6.20 -4.78 -3.96
N ALA A 33 5.16 -5.22 -4.68
CA ALA A 33 5.29 -5.76 -6.02
C ALA A 33 5.81 -4.72 -7.01
N VAL A 34 5.26 -3.49 -6.99
CA VAL A 34 5.71 -2.42 -7.91
C VAL A 34 7.10 -1.87 -7.54
N ARG A 35 7.47 -1.86 -6.26
CA ARG A 35 8.85 -1.53 -5.84
C ARG A 35 9.85 -2.57 -6.34
N GLU A 36 9.52 -3.85 -6.24
CA GLU A 36 10.35 -4.93 -6.76
C GLU A 36 10.47 -4.86 -8.29
N HIS A 37 9.37 -4.53 -8.97
CA HIS A 37 9.38 -4.27 -10.40
C HIS A 37 10.35 -3.12 -10.75
N ALA A 38 10.24 -1.97 -10.07
CA ALA A 38 11.13 -0.83 -10.28
C ALA A 38 12.61 -1.18 -10.08
N ARG A 39 12.93 -1.97 -9.04
CA ARG A 39 14.30 -2.42 -8.76
C ARG A 39 14.89 -3.30 -9.85
N ARG A 40 14.09 -4.19 -10.44
CA ARG A 40 14.52 -5.06 -11.56
C ARG A 40 14.96 -4.26 -12.79
N PHE A 41 14.43 -3.06 -12.96
CA PHE A 41 14.80 -2.14 -14.04
C PHE A 41 15.81 -1.06 -13.63
N GLY A 42 16.43 -1.17 -12.45
CA GLY A 42 17.54 -0.30 -12.03
C GLY A 42 17.14 0.91 -11.19
N ASN A 43 15.87 1.03 -10.78
CA ASN A 43 15.48 2.02 -9.78
C ASN A 43 15.74 1.49 -8.36
N GLU A 44 17.00 1.59 -7.92
CA GLU A 44 17.41 1.13 -6.59
C GLU A 44 17.24 2.18 -5.49
N ARG A 45 17.07 3.46 -5.87
CA ARG A 45 17.25 4.61 -4.95
C ARG A 45 15.97 5.28 -4.49
N ALA A 46 14.89 5.22 -5.28
CA ALA A 46 13.65 5.91 -4.95
C ALA A 46 12.51 4.90 -4.76
N ALA A 47 12.03 4.76 -3.53
CA ALA A 47 10.79 4.03 -3.30
C ALA A 47 9.65 4.70 -4.08
N PRO A 48 8.77 3.93 -4.75
CA PRO A 48 7.53 4.47 -5.27
C PRO A 48 6.72 5.17 -4.18
N VAL A 49 6.05 6.26 -4.54
CA VAL A 49 5.23 7.02 -3.58
C VAL A 49 3.83 6.41 -3.50
N PHE A 50 3.32 6.26 -2.29
CA PHE A 50 1.92 5.89 -2.05
C PHE A 50 1.09 7.17 -1.94
N SER A 51 0.11 7.36 -2.84
CA SER A 51 -0.70 8.57 -2.87
C SER A 51 -2.19 8.22 -2.75
N PRO A 52 -2.76 8.24 -1.54
CA PRO A 52 -4.17 7.89 -1.34
C PRO A 52 -5.09 9.12 -1.35
N PHE A 53 -6.36 8.91 -1.70
CA PHE A 53 -7.42 9.84 -1.37
C PHE A 53 -7.45 10.00 0.16
N HIS A 54 -7.32 11.23 0.67
CA HIS A 54 -7.00 11.48 2.06
C HIS A 54 -8.03 10.90 3.04
N VAL A 55 -9.30 10.77 2.62
CA VAL A 55 -10.36 10.20 3.47
C VAL A 55 -10.26 8.69 3.66
N MET A 56 -9.32 8.05 2.96
CA MET A 56 -9.04 6.63 3.09
C MET A 56 -7.92 6.33 4.07
N LEU A 57 -7.26 7.34 4.63
CA LEU A 57 -6.26 7.18 5.68
C LEU A 57 -6.96 6.87 7.01
N ALA A 58 -6.38 5.97 7.81
CA ALA A 58 -6.84 5.71 9.17
C ALA A 58 -6.25 6.76 10.12
N ASP A 59 -7.11 7.63 10.64
CA ASP A 59 -6.78 8.82 11.42
C ASP A 59 -7.70 9.04 12.65
N ALA A 60 -8.66 8.14 12.87
CA ALA A 60 -9.66 8.14 13.92
C ALA A 60 -10.59 9.36 13.91
N ASP A 61 -10.73 10.05 12.78
CA ASP A 61 -11.60 11.20 12.62
C ASP A 61 -12.97 10.80 12.05
N PRO A 62 -14.05 10.91 12.85
CA PRO A 62 -15.38 10.55 12.37
C PRO A 62 -15.91 11.48 11.26
N ALA A 63 -15.27 12.63 11.01
CA ALA A 63 -15.63 13.53 9.91
C ALA A 63 -14.97 13.15 8.58
N THR A 64 -14.06 12.18 8.57
CA THR A 64 -13.28 11.78 7.41
C THR A 64 -13.79 10.46 6.86
N PHE A 65 -14.66 10.51 5.85
CA PHE A 65 -15.26 9.31 5.29
C PHE A 65 -15.57 9.42 3.79
N VAL A 66 -15.69 8.25 3.15
CA VAL A 66 -16.28 8.11 1.81
C VAL A 66 -17.74 7.71 2.03
N ASP A 67 -18.68 8.63 1.77
CA ASP A 67 -20.12 8.43 1.98
C ASP A 67 -20.62 7.08 1.49
N SER A 68 -20.23 6.72 0.25
CA SER A 68 -20.69 5.50 -0.40
C SER A 68 -20.13 4.22 0.23
N ARG A 69 -19.04 4.29 1.03
CA ARG A 69 -18.53 3.14 1.78
C ARG A 69 -19.32 2.91 3.05
N GLU A 70 -19.68 3.96 3.78
CA GLU A 70 -20.48 3.85 5.00
C GLU A 70 -21.96 3.58 4.76
N ALA A 71 -22.53 4.25 3.76
CA ALA A 71 -23.93 4.18 3.38
C ALA A 71 -24.08 4.03 1.85
N PRO A 72 -23.80 2.83 1.30
CA PRO A 72 -24.01 2.56 -0.12
C PRO A 72 -25.46 2.87 -0.54
N PRO A 73 -25.69 3.66 -1.61
CA PRO A 73 -27.04 3.90 -2.10
C PRO A 73 -27.74 2.59 -2.49
N THR A 74 -29.05 2.50 -2.25
CA THR A 74 -29.86 1.35 -2.69
C THR A 74 -29.76 1.19 -4.22
N GLY A 75 -29.55 -0.04 -4.70
CA GLY A 75 -29.39 -0.32 -6.12
C GLY A 75 -27.97 -0.08 -6.67
N SER A 76 -27.05 0.47 -5.86
CA SER A 76 -25.67 0.73 -6.29
C SER A 76 -24.88 -0.54 -6.62
N GLY A 77 -25.20 -1.66 -5.98
CA GLY A 77 -24.51 -2.93 -6.15
C GLY A 77 -23.13 -3.01 -5.48
N VAL A 78 -22.74 -2.00 -4.70
CA VAL A 78 -21.50 -2.00 -3.91
C VAL A 78 -21.79 -2.30 -2.44
N ALA A 79 -20.86 -2.99 -1.77
CA ALA A 79 -20.99 -3.35 -0.36
C ALA A 79 -20.64 -2.17 0.56
N ARG A 80 -21.15 -2.22 1.80
CA ARG A 80 -20.74 -1.34 2.90
C ARG A 80 -19.33 -1.72 3.37
N ALA A 81 -18.47 -0.75 3.63
CA ALA A 81 -17.11 -0.94 4.10
C ALA A 81 -16.60 0.25 4.96
N SER A 82 -15.43 0.08 5.60
CA SER A 82 -14.73 1.17 6.29
C SER A 82 -14.13 2.16 5.31
N SER A 83 -14.29 3.46 5.59
CA SER A 83 -13.60 4.54 4.87
C SER A 83 -12.12 4.58 5.20
N GLU A 84 -11.77 4.47 6.48
CA GLU A 84 -10.39 4.39 6.96
C GLU A 84 -9.80 3.02 6.61
N VAL A 85 -8.98 2.98 5.55
CA VAL A 85 -8.39 1.74 5.01
C VAL A 85 -6.88 1.70 5.25
N TYR A 86 -6.18 2.81 5.09
CA TYR A 86 -4.73 2.85 5.02
C TYR A 86 -4.12 3.39 6.30
N ASN A 87 -3.48 2.52 7.08
CA ASN A 87 -2.73 2.94 8.25
C ASN A 87 -1.40 3.58 7.85
N VAL A 88 -1.20 4.85 8.23
CA VAL A 88 0.01 5.61 7.91
C VAL A 88 1.25 4.97 8.52
N ALA A 89 1.21 4.53 9.78
CA ALA A 89 2.35 3.89 10.43
C ALA A 89 2.77 2.58 9.74
N SER A 90 1.82 1.77 9.28
CA SER A 90 2.10 0.56 8.49
C SER A 90 2.84 0.88 7.18
N LEU A 91 2.38 1.90 6.44
CA LEU A 91 2.99 2.34 5.18
C LEU A 91 4.40 2.91 5.39
N LYS A 92 4.59 3.71 6.44
CA LYS A 92 5.91 4.24 6.83
C LYS A 92 6.87 3.13 7.23
N ALA A 93 6.42 2.16 8.04
CA ALA A 93 7.22 1.00 8.41
C ALA A 93 7.61 0.13 7.20
N ALA A 94 6.77 0.12 6.15
CA ALA A 94 7.09 -0.53 4.88
C ALA A 94 8.03 0.28 3.98
N GLY A 95 8.38 1.52 4.37
CA GLY A 95 9.35 2.38 3.69
C GLY A 95 8.79 3.17 2.52
N TYR A 96 7.48 3.48 2.51
CA TYR A 96 6.86 4.27 1.45
C TYR A 96 6.68 5.73 1.88
N PRO A 97 7.07 6.72 1.04
CA PRO A 97 6.58 8.09 1.17
C PRO A 97 5.08 8.14 0.94
N ILE A 98 4.37 8.95 1.72
CA ILE A 98 2.90 9.04 1.68
C ILE A 98 2.48 10.48 1.35
N VAL A 99 1.81 10.66 0.21
CA VAL A 99 1.40 11.99 -0.28
C VAL A 99 -0.09 11.98 -0.62
N PRO A 100 -1.00 12.23 0.34
CA PRO A 100 -2.44 12.21 0.08
C PRO A 100 -2.93 13.40 -0.75
N TYR A 101 -4.06 13.17 -1.43
CA TYR A 101 -4.78 14.16 -2.22
C TYR A 101 -6.29 14.14 -1.90
N THR A 102 -7.10 15.15 -2.21
CA THR A 102 -6.72 16.57 -2.32
C THR A 102 -7.26 17.26 -1.08
N ILE A 103 -6.43 18.02 -0.36
CA ILE A 103 -6.80 18.61 0.92
C ILE A 103 -6.87 20.13 0.79
N ASN A 104 -7.99 20.73 1.17
CA ASN A 104 -8.26 22.15 0.93
C ASN A 104 -8.64 22.95 2.19
N ASP A 105 -8.59 22.33 3.36
CA ASP A 105 -8.84 22.97 4.64
C ASP A 105 -7.66 22.77 5.60
N LYS A 106 -7.39 23.82 6.37
CA LYS A 106 -6.26 23.91 7.29
C LYS A 106 -6.32 22.88 8.43
N PRO A 107 -7.47 22.63 9.10
CA PRO A 107 -7.56 21.60 10.15
C PRO A 107 -7.13 20.22 9.65
N ARG A 108 -7.59 19.81 8.46
CA ARG A 108 -7.23 18.52 7.87
C ARG A 108 -5.75 18.44 7.50
N MET A 109 -5.17 19.50 6.94
CA MET A 109 -3.73 19.54 6.64
C MET A 109 -2.89 19.32 7.91
N LEU A 110 -3.21 20.04 8.99
CA LEU A 110 -2.50 19.92 10.28
C LEU A 110 -2.63 18.52 10.88
N GLN A 111 -3.81 17.93 10.79
CA GLN A 111 -4.05 16.56 11.26
C GLN A 111 -3.18 15.54 10.50
N LEU A 112 -3.13 15.63 9.16
CA LEU A 112 -2.35 14.71 8.34
C LEU A 112 -0.84 14.86 8.58
N LEU A 113 -0.35 16.09 8.78
CA LEU A 113 1.04 16.33 9.16
C LEU A 113 1.38 15.69 10.51
N ARG A 114 0.48 15.79 11.51
CA ARG A 114 0.64 15.08 12.80
C ARG A 114 0.60 13.56 12.64
N LEU A 115 -0.14 13.06 11.66
CA LEU A 115 -0.19 11.64 11.33
C LEU A 115 1.11 11.13 10.67
N GLY A 116 1.96 12.04 10.17
CA GLY A 116 3.29 11.72 9.66
C GLY A 116 3.35 11.48 8.15
N VAL A 117 2.42 12.03 7.37
CA VAL A 117 2.50 12.03 5.90
C VAL A 117 3.70 12.85 5.42
N ASP A 118 4.24 12.49 4.26
CA ASP A 118 5.46 13.11 3.68
C ASP A 118 5.15 14.29 2.75
N GLY A 119 3.91 14.41 2.29
CA GLY A 119 3.48 15.46 1.38
C GLY A 119 1.97 15.72 1.45
N ILE A 120 1.51 16.81 0.82
CA ILE A 120 0.10 17.15 0.69
C ILE A 120 -0.14 17.73 -0.70
N ILE A 121 -1.15 17.23 -1.41
CA ILE A 121 -1.64 17.80 -2.67
C ILE A 121 -2.85 18.69 -2.38
N SER A 122 -2.79 19.97 -2.73
CA SER A 122 -3.82 20.97 -2.38
C SER A 122 -4.19 21.89 -3.53
N ASP A 123 -5.49 22.18 -3.69
CA ASP A 123 -5.96 23.27 -4.56
C ASP A 123 -5.65 24.66 -4.00
N ARG A 124 -5.27 24.73 -2.72
CA ARG A 124 -5.05 25.93 -1.92
C ARG A 124 -3.58 26.02 -1.47
N PRO A 125 -2.65 26.28 -2.40
CA PRO A 125 -1.23 26.44 -2.06
C PRO A 125 -0.99 27.57 -1.07
N ASP A 126 -1.87 28.58 -1.04
CA ASP A 126 -1.89 29.66 -0.04
C ASP A 126 -2.15 29.14 1.38
N LEU A 127 -3.13 28.26 1.57
CA LEU A 127 -3.40 27.64 2.87
C LEU A 127 -2.32 26.62 3.26
N LEU A 128 -1.83 25.84 2.31
CA LEU A 128 -0.77 24.87 2.58
C LEU A 128 0.53 25.57 2.99
N ARG A 129 0.81 26.74 2.42
CA ARG A 129 1.92 27.59 2.82
C ARG A 129 1.77 28.09 4.26
N GLU A 130 0.59 28.59 4.62
CA GLU A 130 0.27 29.03 5.98
C GLU A 130 0.44 27.88 6.99
N VAL A 131 -0.06 26.69 6.65
CA VAL A 131 0.14 25.48 7.46
C VAL A 131 1.62 25.16 7.67
N ALA A 132 2.43 25.21 6.62
CA ALA A 132 3.87 24.96 6.75
C ALA A 132 4.59 25.98 7.65
N GLN A 133 4.09 27.22 7.70
CA GLN A 133 4.62 28.28 8.57
C GLN A 133 4.22 28.11 10.02
N GLU A 134 3.06 27.53 10.29
CA GLU A 134 2.51 27.36 11.64
C GLU A 134 2.80 26.00 12.27
N PHE A 135 3.22 25.02 11.48
CA PHE A 135 3.46 23.67 11.98
C PHE A 135 4.68 23.65 12.92
N ASP A 136 4.43 23.19 14.13
CA ASP A 136 5.41 22.89 15.18
C ASP A 136 5.41 21.36 15.35
N ALA A 137 6.39 20.72 14.73
CA ALA A 137 6.52 19.27 14.68
C ALA A 137 7.05 18.70 16.00
N ASN A 138 7.87 19.47 16.72
CA ASN A 138 8.53 19.02 17.94
C ASN A 138 7.79 19.45 19.24
N GLY A 139 6.81 20.34 19.14
CA GLY A 139 5.98 20.82 20.24
C GLY A 139 6.69 21.79 21.19
N ASP A 140 7.74 22.47 20.74
CA ASP A 140 8.54 23.41 21.55
C ASP A 140 7.92 24.82 21.63
N GLY A 141 6.80 25.05 20.92
CA GLY A 141 6.10 26.32 20.85
C GLY A 141 6.66 27.28 19.80
N ARG A 142 7.58 26.86 18.93
CA ARG A 142 8.17 27.66 17.85
C ARG A 142 7.78 27.06 16.49
N PRO A 143 6.84 27.69 15.77
CA PRO A 143 6.38 27.16 14.50
C PRO A 143 7.40 27.35 13.38
N GLY A 144 7.23 26.62 12.28
CA GLY A 144 8.10 26.69 11.10
C GLY A 144 9.08 25.53 10.99
N ASP A 145 8.81 24.41 11.67
CA ASP A 145 9.67 23.21 11.64
C ASP A 145 9.81 22.59 10.24
N LEU A 146 8.89 22.90 9.33
CA LEU A 146 8.90 22.45 7.94
C LEU A 146 9.63 23.40 7.00
N LEU A 147 10.20 24.50 7.50
CA LEU A 147 10.83 25.54 6.69
C LEU A 147 12.37 25.48 6.74
N LEU A 148 12.98 25.90 5.63
CA LEU A 148 14.38 26.27 5.57
C LEU A 148 14.61 27.64 6.25
N PRO A 149 15.85 28.01 6.60
CA PRO A 149 16.15 29.31 7.22
C PRO A 149 15.74 30.53 6.38
N ASP A 150 15.66 30.38 5.04
CA ASP A 150 15.19 31.44 4.14
C ASP A 150 13.65 31.47 3.99
N GLY A 151 12.95 30.63 4.74
CA GLY A 151 11.50 30.52 4.77
C GLY A 151 10.91 29.66 3.66
N ARG A 152 11.68 29.07 2.74
CA ARG A 152 11.12 28.07 1.79
C ARG A 152 10.69 26.80 2.50
N ILE A 153 9.75 26.06 1.93
CA ILE A 153 9.36 24.74 2.46
C ILE A 153 10.51 23.77 2.20
N ASP A 154 10.92 23.03 3.23
CA ASP A 154 11.93 21.99 3.12
C ASP A 154 11.29 20.73 2.53
N ILE A 155 11.57 20.44 1.25
CA ILE A 155 11.07 19.27 0.52
C ILE A 155 11.41 17.94 1.22
N THR A 156 12.44 17.90 2.05
CA THR A 156 12.81 16.67 2.80
C THR A 156 11.90 16.42 4.01
N LYS A 157 11.11 17.43 4.41
CA LYS A 157 10.17 17.37 5.53
C LYS A 157 8.71 17.41 5.08
N LEU A 158 8.40 18.17 4.01
CA LEU A 158 7.08 18.28 3.44
C LEU A 158 7.17 18.49 1.92
N ASP A 159 6.63 17.55 1.16
CA ASP A 159 6.33 17.72 -0.26
C ASP A 159 4.99 18.43 -0.43
N ALA A 160 5.02 19.76 -0.42
CA ALA A 160 3.87 20.63 -0.62
C ALA A 160 3.59 20.79 -2.11
N GLN A 161 2.52 20.16 -2.59
CA GLN A 161 2.17 20.14 -4.01
C GLN A 161 0.97 21.05 -4.31
N GLY A 162 1.16 21.98 -5.23
CA GLY A 162 0.07 22.79 -5.79
C GLY A 162 -0.71 21.96 -6.82
N HIS A 163 -1.92 21.52 -6.46
CA HIS A 163 -2.79 20.69 -7.29
C HIS A 163 -3.26 21.46 -8.53
N ARG A 164 -2.89 20.95 -9.70
CA ARG A 164 -3.06 21.61 -11.01
C ARG A 164 -2.49 23.03 -10.97
N GLY A 165 -1.36 23.18 -10.28
CA GLY A 165 -0.77 24.44 -9.83
C GLY A 165 -1.47 25.05 -8.61
N GLY A 166 -2.71 25.48 -8.76
CA GLY A 166 -3.45 26.18 -7.70
C GLY A 166 -4.90 26.38 -8.10
N ARG A 167 -5.57 25.26 -8.40
CA ARG A 167 -6.90 25.21 -9.03
C ARG A 167 -7.98 26.04 -8.34
N ASN A 168 -7.95 26.22 -7.02
CA ASN A 168 -8.93 27.06 -6.32
C ASN A 168 -8.59 28.56 -6.34
N LEU A 169 -7.42 28.93 -6.88
CA LEU A 169 -6.93 30.31 -6.98
C LEU A 169 -6.88 30.80 -8.43
N ARG A 170 -6.59 29.91 -9.39
CA ARG A 170 -6.53 30.19 -10.83
C ARG A 170 -7.15 29.04 -11.64
N PRO A 171 -7.57 29.26 -12.90
CA PRO A 171 -7.97 28.19 -13.81
C PRO A 171 -6.95 27.05 -13.86
N GLU A 172 -7.40 25.82 -13.61
CA GLU A 172 -6.56 24.64 -13.40
C GLU A 172 -5.64 24.30 -14.59
N ASN A 173 -4.44 23.75 -14.32
CA ASN A 173 -3.48 23.28 -15.33
C ASN A 173 -2.98 24.38 -16.30
N THR A 174 -3.16 25.66 -15.98
CA THR A 174 -2.67 26.80 -16.77
C THR A 174 -1.36 27.37 -16.19
N LEU A 175 -0.62 28.16 -16.97
CA LEU A 175 0.59 28.84 -16.47
C LEU A 175 0.29 29.81 -15.30
N PRO A 176 -0.82 30.56 -15.27
CA PRO A 176 -1.24 31.32 -14.09
C PRO A 176 -1.39 30.46 -12.83
N ALA A 177 -1.91 29.23 -12.97
CA ALA A 177 -2.01 28.31 -11.84
C ALA A 177 -0.65 27.79 -11.38
N ALA A 178 0.28 27.51 -12.30
CA ALA A 178 1.67 27.21 -11.95
C ALA A 178 2.36 28.41 -11.26
N GLU A 179 2.10 29.63 -11.74
CA GLU A 179 2.67 30.85 -11.17
C GLU A 179 2.23 31.07 -9.71
N VAL A 180 0.94 30.88 -9.42
CA VAL A 180 0.44 31.03 -8.04
C VAL A 180 1.00 29.93 -7.12
N ALA A 181 1.28 28.73 -7.63
CA ALA A 181 1.97 27.68 -6.87
C ALA A 181 3.40 28.12 -6.48
N LEU A 182 4.15 28.63 -7.46
CA LEU A 182 5.52 29.13 -7.25
C LEU A 182 5.56 30.33 -6.31
N ALA A 183 4.60 31.26 -6.46
CA ALA A 183 4.47 32.44 -5.61
C ALA A 183 4.18 32.07 -4.13
N ASN A 184 3.51 30.93 -3.90
CA ASN A 184 3.27 30.38 -2.56
C ASN A 184 4.36 29.41 -2.08
N LEU A 185 5.49 29.34 -2.79
CA LEU A 185 6.66 28.51 -2.42
C LEU A 185 6.33 27.01 -2.31
N MET A 186 5.41 26.52 -3.13
CA MET A 186 5.19 25.07 -3.27
C MET A 186 6.48 24.39 -3.73
N THR A 187 6.74 23.21 -3.17
CA THR A 187 7.92 22.41 -3.52
C THR A 187 7.72 21.65 -4.81
N THR A 188 6.46 21.39 -5.17
CA THR A 188 6.07 20.62 -6.35
C THR A 188 4.88 21.27 -7.04
N ILE A 189 4.92 21.36 -8.37
CA ILE A 189 3.76 21.67 -9.19
C ILE A 189 3.16 20.33 -9.61
N GLU A 190 1.97 20.05 -9.11
CA GLU A 190 1.18 18.90 -9.57
C GLU A 190 0.36 19.33 -10.78
N GLY A 191 0.19 18.44 -11.75
CA GLY A 191 -0.74 18.66 -12.83
C GLY A 191 -1.03 17.41 -13.64
N ASP A 192 -2.11 17.50 -14.41
CA ASP A 192 -2.61 16.40 -15.20
C ASP A 192 -2.16 16.50 -16.64
N VAL A 193 -1.91 15.37 -17.30
CA VAL A 193 -1.43 15.33 -18.68
C VAL A 193 -2.42 14.60 -19.56
N GLY A 194 -2.59 15.08 -20.79
CA GLY A 194 -3.13 14.39 -21.96
C GLY A 194 -2.09 14.32 -23.08
N ILE A 195 -2.32 13.47 -24.09
CA ILE A 195 -1.47 13.41 -25.29
C ILE A 195 -2.30 13.82 -26.52
N THR A 196 -1.79 14.80 -27.26
CA THR A 196 -2.40 15.34 -28.48
C THR A 196 -2.21 14.41 -29.69
N ARG A 197 -2.89 14.69 -30.80
CA ARG A 197 -2.80 13.95 -32.07
C ARG A 197 -1.37 13.87 -32.62
N ASP A 198 -0.60 14.94 -32.47
CA ASP A 198 0.82 15.05 -32.85
C ASP A 198 1.78 14.49 -31.79
N GLY A 199 1.25 13.86 -30.73
CA GLY A 199 2.04 13.16 -29.71
C GLY A 199 2.72 14.09 -28.70
N VAL A 200 2.19 15.30 -28.52
CA VAL A 200 2.71 16.29 -27.56
C VAL A 200 2.00 16.12 -26.21
N PRO A 201 2.73 15.99 -25.09
CA PRO A 201 2.14 16.03 -23.76
C PRO A 201 1.60 17.44 -23.44
N ILE A 202 0.30 17.54 -23.17
CA ILE A 202 -0.39 18.80 -22.85
C ILE A 202 -1.03 18.73 -21.46
N MET A 203 -0.98 19.83 -20.71
CA MET A 203 -1.56 19.91 -19.38
C MET A 203 -3.09 19.94 -19.47
N SER A 204 -3.76 18.89 -19.03
CA SER A 204 -5.23 18.77 -18.97
C SER A 204 -5.66 17.61 -18.10
N HIS A 205 -6.72 17.83 -17.29
CA HIS A 205 -7.30 16.80 -16.42
C HIS A 205 -8.12 15.76 -17.17
N ASP A 206 -8.90 16.22 -18.15
CA ASP A 206 -9.91 15.39 -18.81
C ASP A 206 -9.47 15.05 -20.23
N PRO A 207 -9.95 13.93 -20.78
CA PRO A 207 -9.62 13.55 -22.16
C PRO A 207 -10.29 14.47 -23.18
N TYR A 208 -11.30 15.23 -22.77
CA TYR A 208 -12.00 16.22 -23.58
C TYR A 208 -11.53 17.64 -23.27
N VAL A 209 -11.66 18.54 -24.24
CA VAL A 209 -11.62 19.98 -24.00
C VAL A 209 -12.96 20.40 -23.42
N GLU A 210 -13.11 20.34 -22.10
CA GLU A 210 -14.41 20.56 -21.46
C GLU A 210 -14.91 22.00 -21.59
N SER A 211 -16.18 22.14 -21.97
CA SER A 211 -16.88 23.41 -22.10
C SER A 211 -17.10 24.11 -20.75
N GLN A 212 -17.05 23.38 -19.63
CA GLN A 212 -17.05 23.99 -18.29
C GLN A 212 -15.79 24.83 -18.02
N LYS A 213 -14.66 24.45 -18.64
CA LYS A 213 -13.33 25.04 -18.39
C LYS A 213 -12.92 26.00 -19.49
N CYS A 214 -13.28 25.68 -20.73
CA CYS A 214 -12.80 26.38 -21.91
C CYS A 214 -13.93 27.00 -22.73
N ARG A 215 -13.56 28.00 -23.53
CA ARG A 215 -14.38 28.62 -24.58
C ARG A 215 -13.60 28.64 -25.88
N ARG A 216 -14.30 28.80 -27.01
CA ARG A 216 -13.65 29.00 -28.30
C ARG A 216 -12.95 30.37 -28.32
N ALA A 217 -11.74 30.39 -28.87
CA ALA A 217 -10.97 31.63 -29.05
C ALA A 217 -11.64 32.58 -30.05
N ASP A 218 -12.39 32.06 -31.01
CA ASP A 218 -13.16 32.83 -32.00
C ASP A 218 -14.50 33.37 -31.47
N GLY A 219 -14.86 33.07 -30.21
CA GLY A 219 -16.08 33.52 -29.56
C GLY A 219 -17.34 32.76 -29.94
N ARG A 220 -17.27 31.70 -30.77
CA ARG A 220 -18.45 30.86 -31.06
C ARG A 220 -18.93 30.11 -29.81
N PRO A 221 -20.24 29.80 -29.73
CA PRO A 221 -20.78 28.96 -28.67
C PRO A 221 -20.02 27.64 -28.54
N TYR A 222 -19.85 27.18 -27.31
CA TYR A 222 -19.18 25.93 -26.99
C TYR A 222 -19.81 25.35 -25.72
N GLY A 223 -20.58 24.28 -25.90
CA GLY A 223 -21.24 23.55 -24.82
C GLY A 223 -20.86 22.06 -24.80
N PRO A 224 -21.45 21.26 -23.89
CA PRO A 224 -21.11 19.85 -23.71
C PRO A 224 -21.18 19.01 -24.99
N ALA A 225 -22.17 19.27 -25.85
CA ALA A 225 -22.33 18.55 -27.12
C ALA A 225 -21.24 18.89 -28.17
N ASP A 226 -20.49 19.97 -27.98
CA ASP A 226 -19.42 20.41 -28.89
C ASP A 226 -18.04 19.89 -28.45
N GLU A 227 -17.96 19.21 -27.30
CA GLU A 227 -16.69 18.82 -26.69
C GLU A 227 -15.91 17.82 -27.56
N VAL A 228 -14.61 18.04 -27.64
CA VAL A 228 -13.70 17.28 -28.51
C VAL A 228 -12.60 16.63 -27.70
N LEU A 229 -12.24 15.40 -28.09
CA LEU A 229 -11.12 14.69 -27.48
C LEU A 229 -9.80 15.37 -27.80
N ILE A 230 -8.96 15.57 -26.78
CA ILE A 230 -7.61 16.16 -26.89
C ILE A 230 -6.75 15.36 -27.88
N ARG A 231 -6.83 14.03 -27.85
CA ARG A 231 -6.08 13.15 -28.76
C ARG A 231 -6.41 13.34 -30.25
N ASN A 232 -7.51 14.02 -30.58
CA ASN A 232 -7.92 14.29 -31.96
C ASN A 232 -7.39 15.62 -32.49
N LEU A 233 -6.81 16.46 -31.63
CA LEU A 233 -6.28 17.78 -31.97
C LEU A 233 -4.77 17.82 -31.73
N THR A 234 -4.07 18.62 -32.53
CA THR A 234 -2.66 18.97 -32.29
C THR A 234 -2.53 19.97 -31.15
N ALA A 235 -1.33 20.10 -30.58
CA ALA A 235 -1.08 21.10 -29.54
C ALA A 235 -1.38 22.53 -30.03
N ASP A 236 -1.01 22.87 -31.27
CA ASP A 236 -1.28 24.18 -31.85
C ASP A 236 -2.78 24.43 -32.09
N GLU A 237 -3.53 23.44 -32.59
CA GLU A 237 -4.99 23.53 -32.71
C GLU A 237 -5.65 23.76 -31.34
N LEU A 238 -5.20 23.07 -30.30
CA LEU A 238 -5.73 23.26 -28.95
C LEU A 238 -5.49 24.69 -28.44
N GLN A 239 -4.26 25.19 -28.58
CA GLN A 239 -3.89 26.49 -28.03
C GLN A 239 -4.45 27.67 -28.84
N SER A 240 -4.59 27.52 -30.15
CA SER A 240 -5.15 28.55 -31.03
C SER A 240 -6.67 28.61 -31.02
N GLN A 241 -7.36 27.49 -30.79
CA GLN A 241 -8.82 27.42 -30.86
C GLN A 241 -9.53 27.57 -29.51
N PHE A 242 -8.83 27.40 -28.39
CA PHE A 242 -9.46 27.38 -27.07
C PHE A 242 -8.73 28.27 -26.07
N ILE A 243 -9.53 28.89 -25.20
CA ILE A 243 -9.07 29.66 -24.04
C ILE A 243 -9.74 29.07 -22.80
N CYS A 244 -8.95 28.62 -21.83
CA CYS A 244 -9.42 27.91 -20.64
C CYS A 244 -9.40 28.80 -19.40
N ASP A 245 -10.19 29.87 -19.44
CA ASP A 245 -10.23 30.95 -18.45
C ASP A 245 -11.50 30.95 -17.57
N LYS A 246 -12.35 29.91 -17.66
CA LYS A 246 -13.63 29.89 -16.93
C LYS A 246 -13.44 29.62 -15.43
N LEU A 247 -14.32 30.23 -14.65
CA LEU A 247 -14.33 30.16 -13.18
C LEU A 247 -15.50 29.29 -12.70
N PHE A 248 -15.19 28.23 -11.95
CA PHE A 248 -16.19 27.26 -11.48
C PHE A 248 -15.85 26.63 -10.12
N ARG A 249 -14.81 27.10 -9.42
CA ARG A 249 -14.35 26.59 -8.11
C ARG A 249 -14.73 27.47 -6.91
N GLY A 250 -15.57 28.47 -7.12
CA GLY A 250 -16.00 29.41 -6.08
C GLY A 250 -15.24 30.75 -6.11
N PRO A 251 -15.48 31.62 -5.11
CA PRO A 251 -15.11 33.04 -5.18
C PRO A 251 -13.60 33.31 -5.05
N THR A 252 -12.81 32.34 -4.58
CA THR A 252 -11.35 32.49 -4.48
C THR A 252 -10.64 32.30 -5.81
N GLN A 253 -11.30 31.63 -6.77
CA GLN A 253 -10.73 31.38 -8.09
C GLN A 253 -10.95 32.63 -8.94
N ILE A 254 -9.85 33.23 -9.41
CA ILE A 254 -9.88 34.41 -10.28
C ILE A 254 -9.09 34.14 -11.56
N ASN A 255 -9.43 34.85 -12.63
CA ASN A 255 -8.70 34.81 -13.90
C ASN A 255 -8.08 36.18 -14.27
N ASP A 256 -7.90 37.06 -13.28
CA ASP A 256 -7.25 38.35 -13.47
C ASP A 256 -5.74 38.17 -13.77
N LEU A 257 -5.33 38.64 -14.96
CA LEU A 257 -3.95 38.58 -15.44
C LEU A 257 -3.00 39.50 -14.65
N ALA A 258 -3.52 40.55 -14.00
CA ALA A 258 -2.68 41.39 -13.12
C ALA A 258 -2.10 40.59 -11.94
N ALA A 259 -2.78 39.51 -11.57
CA ALA A 259 -2.35 38.61 -10.51
C ALA A 259 -1.43 37.47 -11.00
N SER A 260 -1.00 37.50 -12.27
CA SER A 260 -0.08 36.54 -12.90
C SER A 260 0.94 37.25 -13.84
N PRO A 261 1.71 38.24 -13.33
CA PRO A 261 2.57 39.08 -14.16
C PRO A 261 3.70 38.32 -14.86
N VAL A 262 4.19 37.21 -14.29
CA VAL A 262 5.27 36.43 -14.91
C VAL A 262 4.74 35.68 -16.12
N THR A 263 3.52 35.15 -16.06
CA THR A 263 2.83 34.52 -17.19
C THR A 263 2.63 35.50 -18.32
N VAL A 264 2.17 36.72 -18.01
CA VAL A 264 1.99 37.79 -19.01
C VAL A 264 3.33 38.10 -19.70
N ALA A 265 4.41 38.25 -18.92
CA ALA A 265 5.75 38.50 -19.46
C ALA A 265 6.26 37.31 -20.29
N TYR A 266 6.03 36.07 -19.85
CA TYR A 266 6.41 34.87 -20.57
C TYR A 266 5.71 34.81 -21.93
N ARG A 267 4.38 34.96 -21.95
CA ARG A 267 3.57 34.92 -23.18
C ARG A 267 4.02 35.97 -24.19
N ALA A 268 4.35 37.19 -23.74
CA ALA A 268 4.89 38.24 -24.59
C ALA A 268 6.24 37.87 -25.24
N SER A 269 7.02 36.98 -24.61
CA SER A 269 8.34 36.55 -25.08
C SER A 269 8.34 35.22 -25.85
N SER A 270 7.39 34.32 -25.57
CA SER A 270 7.37 32.94 -26.07
C SER A 270 6.46 32.74 -27.27
N GLY A 271 5.55 33.69 -27.55
CA GLY A 271 4.55 33.54 -28.61
C GLY A 271 3.40 32.60 -28.26
N LEU A 272 3.21 32.28 -26.97
CA LEU A 272 2.04 31.53 -26.51
C LEU A 272 0.74 32.25 -26.93
N TRP A 273 -0.22 31.49 -27.47
CA TRP A 273 -1.46 32.03 -28.02
C TRP A 273 -2.23 32.90 -27.01
N HIS A 274 -2.42 32.40 -25.78
CA HIS A 274 -3.08 33.08 -24.68
C HIS A 274 -2.47 32.66 -23.33
N GLU A 275 -2.57 33.51 -22.32
CA GLU A 275 -2.11 33.22 -20.94
C GLU A 275 -2.86 32.04 -20.30
N TYR A 276 -4.05 31.72 -20.81
CA TYR A 276 -4.92 30.60 -20.41
C TYR A 276 -5.05 29.52 -21.50
N SER A 277 -4.11 29.48 -22.45
CA SER A 277 -3.96 28.31 -23.31
C SER A 277 -3.56 27.09 -22.46
N LEU A 278 -3.98 25.89 -22.86
CA LEU A 278 -3.48 24.65 -22.24
C LEU A 278 -1.98 24.50 -22.55
N PRO A 279 -1.08 24.69 -21.58
CA PRO A 279 0.35 24.62 -21.85
C PRO A 279 0.76 23.18 -22.15
N THR A 280 1.78 23.01 -22.99
CA THR A 280 2.48 21.73 -23.10
C THR A 280 3.37 21.51 -21.88
N VAL A 281 3.75 20.26 -21.61
CA VAL A 281 4.73 19.95 -20.53
C VAL A 281 6.06 20.66 -20.79
N GLN A 282 6.49 20.78 -22.06
CA GLN A 282 7.68 21.55 -22.42
C GLN A 282 7.52 23.03 -22.03
N GLN A 283 6.41 23.66 -22.39
CA GLN A 283 6.14 25.06 -22.05
C GLN A 283 6.04 25.29 -20.54
N LEU A 284 5.60 24.29 -19.76
CA LEU A 284 5.64 24.37 -18.29
C LEU A 284 7.09 24.41 -17.77
N PHE A 285 8.00 23.58 -18.30
CA PHE A 285 9.42 23.63 -17.94
C PHE A 285 10.05 24.96 -18.35
N ASP A 286 9.83 25.39 -19.59
CA ASP A 286 10.33 26.67 -20.11
C ASP A 286 9.81 27.85 -19.29
N PHE A 287 8.55 27.79 -18.84
CA PHE A 287 7.95 28.80 -17.97
C PHE A 287 8.63 28.87 -16.60
N VAL A 288 8.96 27.73 -15.99
CA VAL A 288 9.68 27.72 -14.70
C VAL A 288 11.07 28.31 -14.84
N ASP A 289 11.80 27.99 -15.91
CA ASP A 289 13.10 28.61 -16.20
C ASP A 289 12.98 30.11 -16.45
N PHE A 290 11.93 30.54 -17.17
CA PHE A 290 11.61 31.94 -17.35
C PHE A 290 11.30 32.63 -16.00
N TYR A 291 10.53 31.98 -15.12
CA TYR A 291 10.19 32.49 -13.80
C TYR A 291 11.45 32.74 -12.95
N VAL A 292 12.41 31.81 -12.98
CA VAL A 292 13.72 32.00 -12.33
C VAL A 292 14.40 33.25 -12.88
N ASN A 293 14.53 33.37 -14.20
CA ASN A 293 15.19 34.51 -14.84
C ASN A 293 14.47 35.84 -14.59
N TYR A 294 13.13 35.82 -14.52
CA TYR A 294 12.31 36.99 -14.23
C TYR A 294 12.67 37.62 -12.88
N TYR A 295 12.91 36.80 -11.85
CA TYR A 295 13.30 37.26 -10.51
C TYR A 295 14.82 37.36 -10.29
N ARG A 296 15.66 36.65 -11.04
CA ARG A 296 17.12 36.78 -10.95
C ARG A 296 17.63 38.03 -11.65
N THR A 297 17.18 38.26 -12.88
CA THR A 297 17.78 39.27 -13.77
C THR A 297 16.74 40.16 -14.46
N GLY A 298 15.48 39.73 -14.53
CA GLY A 298 14.40 40.38 -15.25
C GLY A 298 13.65 41.46 -14.47
N ALA A 299 12.41 41.71 -14.89
CA ALA A 299 11.56 42.78 -14.34
C ALA A 299 11.19 42.57 -12.86
N GLY A 300 11.21 41.33 -12.37
CA GLY A 300 10.92 40.99 -10.98
C GLY A 300 12.11 41.13 -10.03
N ARG A 301 13.32 41.43 -10.51
CA ARG A 301 14.56 41.35 -9.70
C ARG A 301 14.60 42.23 -8.45
N THR A 302 13.82 43.31 -8.42
CA THR A 302 13.75 44.24 -7.28
C THR A 302 12.55 43.97 -6.38
N ALA A 303 11.77 42.92 -6.64
CA ALA A 303 10.69 42.51 -5.74
C ALA A 303 11.28 42.06 -4.38
N PRO A 304 10.64 42.37 -3.24
CA PRO A 304 11.18 42.05 -1.92
C PRO A 304 11.60 40.58 -1.73
N ASP A 305 10.87 39.66 -2.36
CA ASP A 305 11.08 38.21 -2.24
C ASP A 305 11.72 37.57 -3.48
N ALA A 306 12.25 38.38 -4.42
CA ALA A 306 12.73 37.89 -5.72
C ALA A 306 13.72 36.72 -5.61
N ASP A 307 14.71 36.87 -4.74
CA ASP A 307 15.75 35.85 -4.52
C ASP A 307 15.20 34.55 -3.92
N ARG A 308 14.19 34.64 -3.04
CA ARG A 308 13.50 33.49 -2.46
C ARG A 308 12.63 32.77 -3.48
N LEU A 309 11.87 33.52 -4.28
CA LEU A 309 11.01 33.00 -5.34
C LEU A 309 11.85 32.28 -6.41
N ALA A 310 12.96 32.89 -6.84
CA ALA A 310 13.88 32.27 -7.78
C ALA A 310 14.50 30.98 -7.23
N ARG A 311 15.02 30.99 -5.99
CA ARG A 311 15.56 29.79 -5.33
C ARG A 311 14.54 28.67 -5.19
N ASN A 312 13.26 29.00 -4.98
CA ASN A 312 12.20 27.99 -4.94
C ASN A 312 11.98 27.38 -6.32
N ALA A 313 11.82 28.21 -7.36
CA ALA A 313 11.61 27.75 -8.72
C ALA A 313 12.81 26.97 -9.30
N GLU A 314 14.04 27.29 -8.91
CA GLU A 314 15.25 26.51 -9.24
C GLU A 314 15.20 25.07 -8.70
N ALA A 315 14.54 24.86 -7.56
CA ALA A 315 14.43 23.59 -6.88
C ALA A 315 13.08 22.88 -7.07
N VAL A 316 12.07 23.56 -7.64
CA VAL A 316 10.70 23.04 -7.73
C VAL A 316 10.67 21.70 -8.46
N ARG A 317 9.84 20.78 -8.00
CA ARG A 317 9.59 19.50 -8.64
C ARG A 317 8.29 19.54 -9.43
N PHE A 318 8.03 18.48 -10.18
CA PHE A 318 6.79 18.26 -10.93
C PHE A 318 6.23 16.89 -10.56
N ASN A 319 4.92 16.79 -10.38
CA ASN A 319 4.22 15.53 -10.25
C ASN A 319 3.14 15.47 -11.34
N LEU A 320 3.39 14.70 -12.39
CA LEU A 320 2.63 14.74 -13.64
C LEU A 320 1.75 13.49 -13.78
N GLU A 321 0.43 13.66 -13.76
CA GLU A 321 -0.52 12.55 -13.82
C GLU A 321 -0.80 12.10 -15.26
N THR A 322 -0.69 10.80 -15.55
CA THR A 322 -1.21 10.23 -16.79
C THR A 322 -2.71 9.98 -16.69
N LYS A 323 -3.52 10.69 -17.47
CA LYS A 323 -4.99 10.53 -17.47
C LYS A 323 -5.46 9.47 -18.47
N LEU A 324 -5.62 8.25 -17.96
CA LEU A 324 -6.09 7.08 -18.71
C LEU A 324 -7.24 6.43 -17.97
N ASN A 325 -8.08 5.71 -18.71
CA ASN A 325 -9.11 4.86 -18.11
C ASN A 325 -9.18 3.51 -18.86
N PRO A 326 -8.78 2.37 -18.25
CA PRO A 326 -8.76 1.05 -18.87
C PRO A 326 -10.13 0.44 -19.19
N ARG A 327 -11.24 1.10 -18.84
CA ARG A 327 -12.59 0.58 -19.04
C ARG A 327 -12.91 0.34 -20.53
N THR A 328 -13.62 -0.74 -20.81
CA THR A 328 -13.96 -1.18 -22.16
C THR A 328 -15.39 -0.83 -22.58
N ASP A 329 -16.20 -0.33 -21.66
CA ASP A 329 -17.50 0.26 -21.98
C ASP A 329 -17.37 1.71 -22.47
N ALA A 330 -18.48 2.32 -22.88
CA ALA A 330 -18.52 3.64 -23.49
C ALA A 330 -19.03 4.71 -22.52
N ASP A 331 -18.57 5.94 -22.71
CA ASP A 331 -19.09 7.14 -22.05
C ASP A 331 -20.41 7.61 -22.68
N GLU A 332 -20.96 8.70 -22.16
CA GLU A 332 -22.22 9.30 -22.64
C GLU A 332 -22.16 9.80 -24.09
N ASN A 333 -20.96 10.04 -24.61
CA ASN A 333 -20.72 10.45 -26.00
C ASN A 333 -20.49 9.25 -26.93
N GLY A 334 -20.63 8.02 -26.44
CA GLY A 334 -20.43 6.78 -27.19
C GLY A 334 -18.96 6.41 -27.41
N ASN A 335 -18.03 7.10 -26.76
CA ASN A 335 -16.60 6.80 -26.86
C ASN A 335 -16.21 5.74 -25.83
N VAL A 336 -15.55 4.66 -26.26
CA VAL A 336 -15.00 3.66 -25.35
C VAL A 336 -13.94 4.30 -24.47
N TYR A 337 -14.06 4.16 -23.13
CA TYR A 337 -13.19 4.78 -22.14
C TYR A 337 -11.69 4.58 -22.44
N ALA A 338 -11.28 3.33 -22.68
CA ALA A 338 -9.91 2.95 -23.03
C ALA A 338 -9.41 3.51 -24.36
N SER A 339 -10.30 4.07 -25.17
CA SER A 339 -9.94 4.75 -26.41
C SER A 339 -10.06 6.27 -26.33
N ARG A 340 -10.51 6.87 -25.21
CA ARG A 340 -10.61 8.35 -25.10
C ARG A 340 -9.24 9.03 -25.17
N THR A 341 -8.18 8.30 -24.84
CA THR A 341 -6.78 8.74 -24.86
C THR A 341 -5.89 7.78 -25.66
N VAL A 342 -4.59 8.06 -25.74
CA VAL A 342 -3.61 7.17 -26.38
C VAL A 342 -3.35 5.92 -25.53
N SER A 343 -2.63 4.93 -26.07
CA SER A 343 -2.31 3.70 -25.33
C SER A 343 -1.41 3.99 -24.11
N PRO A 344 -1.40 3.13 -23.06
CA PRO A 344 -0.47 3.28 -21.94
C PRO A 344 1.01 3.36 -22.37
N GLN A 345 1.39 2.62 -23.42
CA GLN A 345 2.73 2.64 -23.99
C GLN A 345 3.07 4.00 -24.60
N ASP A 346 2.18 4.52 -25.45
CA ASP A 346 2.38 5.84 -26.06
C ASP A 346 2.42 6.93 -25.00
N PHE A 347 1.53 6.85 -24.01
CA PHE A 347 1.48 7.82 -22.92
C PHE A 347 2.79 7.85 -22.14
N ALA A 348 3.25 6.68 -21.66
CA ALA A 348 4.50 6.56 -20.93
C ALA A 348 5.67 7.08 -21.78
N SER A 349 5.78 6.65 -23.04
CA SER A 349 6.88 7.05 -23.94
C SER A 349 6.91 8.55 -24.19
N LYS A 350 5.75 9.18 -24.44
CA LYS A 350 5.68 10.62 -24.76
C LYS A 350 5.94 11.49 -23.55
N LEU A 351 5.31 11.21 -22.40
CA LEU A 351 5.50 12.00 -21.20
C LEU A 351 6.90 11.81 -20.60
N ALA A 352 7.29 10.56 -20.34
CA ALA A 352 8.59 10.25 -19.76
C ALA A 352 9.74 10.63 -20.72
N GLY A 353 9.52 10.48 -22.03
CA GLY A 353 10.44 10.96 -23.06
C GLY A 353 10.67 12.46 -22.99
N THR A 354 9.59 13.27 -22.89
CA THR A 354 9.71 14.73 -22.72
C THR A 354 10.45 15.10 -21.44
N ILE A 355 10.18 14.41 -20.32
CA ILE A 355 10.93 14.61 -19.05
C ILE A 355 12.42 14.31 -19.27
N ALA A 356 12.74 13.20 -19.92
CA ALA A 356 14.11 12.78 -20.15
C ALA A 356 14.88 13.71 -21.09
N LEU A 357 14.24 14.18 -22.16
CA LEU A 357 14.82 15.14 -23.11
C LEU A 357 15.19 16.48 -22.44
N ASN A 358 14.46 16.85 -21.38
CA ASN A 358 14.72 18.06 -20.60
C ASN A 358 15.63 17.83 -19.37
N ASN A 359 16.19 16.62 -19.19
CA ASN A 359 16.99 16.26 -18.02
C ASN A 359 16.23 16.44 -16.67
N MET A 360 14.91 16.28 -16.69
CA MET A 360 14.04 16.51 -15.52
C MET A 360 13.78 15.26 -14.68
N GLN A 361 14.43 14.12 -14.96
CA GLN A 361 14.15 12.85 -14.28
C GLN A 361 14.31 12.91 -12.75
N ARG A 362 15.19 13.80 -12.24
CA ARG A 362 15.37 14.02 -10.79
C ARG A 362 14.39 15.01 -10.18
N ARG A 363 13.73 15.82 -11.00
CA ARG A 363 12.78 16.87 -10.61
C ARG A 363 11.33 16.51 -10.95
N ALA A 364 11.08 15.49 -11.75
CA ALA A 364 9.74 15.08 -12.14
C ALA A 364 9.43 13.66 -11.68
N ASP A 365 8.24 13.51 -11.11
CA ASP A 365 7.60 12.23 -10.85
C ASP A 365 6.45 12.04 -11.85
N ILE A 366 6.10 10.78 -12.14
CA ILE A 366 4.89 10.45 -12.90
C ILE A 366 3.91 9.73 -11.97
N GLN A 367 2.68 10.23 -11.90
CA GLN A 367 1.59 9.63 -11.12
C GLN A 367 0.48 9.07 -12.00
N SER A 368 -0.26 8.09 -11.48
CA SER A 368 -1.40 7.50 -12.22
C SER A 368 -2.30 6.66 -11.32
N PHE A 369 -3.60 6.64 -11.61
CA PHE A 369 -4.53 5.59 -11.17
C PHE A 369 -4.37 4.30 -11.99
N ASP A 370 -3.96 4.41 -13.26
CA ASP A 370 -3.70 3.29 -14.15
C ASP A 370 -2.24 2.87 -14.06
N PHE A 371 -1.97 1.84 -13.25
CA PHE A 371 -0.62 1.38 -12.92
C PHE A 371 0.10 0.82 -14.13
N ARG A 372 -0.62 0.49 -15.22
CA ARG A 372 0.00 -0.01 -16.46
C ARG A 372 0.99 1.01 -17.02
N THR A 373 0.68 2.31 -16.97
CA THR A 373 1.66 3.34 -17.39
C THR A 373 2.86 3.41 -16.49
N LEU A 374 2.67 3.32 -15.18
CA LEU A 374 3.76 3.42 -14.21
C LEU A 374 4.74 2.26 -14.33
N LEU A 375 4.26 1.04 -14.61
CA LEU A 375 5.15 -0.09 -14.89
C LEU A 375 5.98 0.14 -16.15
N LEU A 376 5.38 0.68 -17.22
CA LEU A 376 6.10 1.04 -18.45
C LEU A 376 7.12 2.16 -18.23
N VAL A 377 6.81 3.14 -17.37
CA VAL A 377 7.77 4.17 -16.95
C VAL A 377 8.94 3.55 -16.19
N GLN A 378 8.69 2.61 -15.27
CA GLN A 378 9.77 1.91 -14.56
C GLN A 378 10.67 1.11 -15.49
N GLU A 379 10.09 0.46 -16.49
CA GLU A 379 10.83 -0.32 -17.50
C GLU A 379 11.70 0.56 -18.40
N GLN A 380 11.14 1.66 -18.92
CA GLN A 380 11.72 2.42 -20.01
C GLN A 380 12.51 3.64 -19.53
N PHE A 381 12.13 4.20 -18.37
CA PHE A 381 12.70 5.40 -17.78
C PHE A 381 12.92 5.24 -16.27
N PRO A 382 13.71 4.24 -15.81
CA PRO A 382 13.83 3.87 -14.40
C PRO A 382 14.34 4.97 -13.47
N ALA A 383 14.96 6.03 -14.02
CA ALA A 383 15.40 7.19 -13.25
C ALA A 383 14.24 8.10 -12.78
N ILE A 384 13.06 7.99 -13.39
CA ILE A 384 11.86 8.75 -13.03
C ILE A 384 11.14 8.00 -11.91
N ARG A 385 10.84 8.69 -10.81
CA ARG A 385 10.09 8.12 -9.70
C ARG A 385 8.60 8.05 -10.05
N THR A 386 7.96 6.94 -9.69
CA THR A 386 6.53 6.71 -9.92
C THR A 386 5.71 6.90 -8.64
N VAL A 387 4.52 7.47 -8.78
CA VAL A 387 3.58 7.74 -7.69
C VAL A 387 2.28 7.01 -7.97
N TYR A 388 1.86 6.15 -7.06
CA TYR A 388 0.70 5.28 -7.23
C TYR A 388 -0.51 5.87 -6.54
N LEU A 389 -1.53 6.28 -7.32
CA LEU A 389 -2.75 6.88 -6.81
C LEU A 389 -3.73 5.80 -6.35
N PHE A 390 -4.40 5.98 -5.21
CA PHE A 390 -5.42 5.08 -4.67
C PHE A 390 -6.67 5.89 -4.28
N GLY A 391 -7.83 5.60 -4.89
CA GLY A 391 -9.08 6.25 -4.54
C GLY A 391 -10.28 5.32 -4.68
N ASP A 392 -11.40 5.64 -4.02
CA ASP A 392 -12.70 4.93 -4.10
C ASP A 392 -13.80 5.88 -4.61
N PHE A 393 -14.02 5.84 -5.92
CA PHE A 393 -15.02 6.56 -6.71
C PHE A 393 -15.78 5.48 -7.50
N PRO A 394 -16.79 4.85 -6.87
CA PRO A 394 -17.41 3.64 -7.41
C PRO A 394 -18.26 3.95 -8.64
N ARG A 395 -18.16 3.10 -9.65
CA ARG A 395 -19.22 2.97 -10.65
C ARG A 395 -20.29 2.02 -10.12
N PHE A 396 -21.51 2.51 -10.01
CA PHE A 396 -22.63 1.69 -9.57
C PHE A 396 -23.15 0.78 -10.69
N ILE A 397 -23.78 -0.33 -10.32
CA ILE A 397 -24.42 -1.25 -11.28
C ILE A 397 -25.54 -0.51 -12.04
N ASP A 398 -26.35 0.25 -11.31
CA ASP A 398 -27.29 1.22 -11.89
C ASP A 398 -26.62 2.60 -11.97
N THR A 399 -26.26 3.01 -13.17
CA THR A 399 -25.59 4.29 -13.43
C THR A 399 -26.52 5.50 -13.32
N SER A 400 -27.81 5.32 -13.04
CA SER A 400 -28.72 6.43 -12.73
C SER A 400 -28.71 6.82 -11.25
N VAL A 401 -28.14 5.97 -10.39
CA VAL A 401 -28.07 6.21 -8.95
C VAL A 401 -27.12 7.39 -8.65
N PRO A 402 -27.58 8.43 -7.91
CA PRO A 402 -26.73 9.57 -7.57
C PRO A 402 -25.45 9.14 -6.86
N GLY A 403 -24.33 9.73 -7.28
CA GLY A 403 -23.00 9.39 -6.76
C GLY A 403 -22.30 8.25 -7.49
N THR A 404 -22.87 7.71 -8.57
CA THR A 404 -22.08 6.88 -9.50
C THR A 404 -20.99 7.73 -10.16
N ASP A 405 -19.81 7.16 -10.32
CA ASP A 405 -18.66 7.80 -10.96
C ASP A 405 -18.26 7.07 -12.26
N ASP A 406 -17.28 7.62 -12.96
CA ASP A 406 -16.52 7.02 -14.07
C ASP A 406 -15.64 5.83 -13.62
N GLY A 407 -15.65 5.51 -12.33
CA GLY A 407 -14.99 4.36 -11.75
C GLY A 407 -13.50 4.61 -11.53
N THR A 408 -12.97 4.02 -10.45
CA THR A 408 -11.56 4.16 -10.04
C THR A 408 -10.86 2.82 -9.93
N ASN A 409 -9.57 2.88 -9.59
CA ASN A 409 -8.66 1.76 -9.62
C ASN A 409 -8.96 0.63 -8.63
N LEU A 410 -9.69 0.86 -7.54
CA LEU A 410 -9.94 -0.18 -6.53
C LEU A 410 -11.09 -1.12 -6.88
N GLN A 411 -12.03 -0.69 -7.73
CA GLN A 411 -13.19 -1.50 -8.09
C GLN A 411 -12.84 -2.47 -9.24
N PRO A 412 -13.17 -3.77 -9.12
CA PRO A 412 -13.01 -4.71 -10.23
C PRO A 412 -13.99 -4.39 -11.37
N GLN A 413 -13.64 -4.77 -12.60
CA GLN A 413 -14.60 -4.73 -13.70
C GLN A 413 -15.76 -5.72 -13.45
N PRO A 414 -16.97 -5.46 -14.00
CA PRO A 414 -18.09 -6.39 -13.89
C PRO A 414 -17.69 -7.82 -14.27
N GLY A 415 -17.91 -8.78 -13.36
CA GLY A 415 -17.56 -10.19 -13.55
C GLY A 415 -16.09 -10.58 -13.28
N GLY A 416 -15.23 -9.64 -12.88
CA GLY A 416 -13.83 -9.87 -12.55
C GLY A 416 -13.52 -9.83 -11.04
N THR A 417 -12.36 -10.35 -10.65
CA THR A 417 -11.77 -10.20 -9.31
C THR A 417 -10.53 -9.31 -9.31
N THR A 418 -10.07 -8.90 -10.50
CA THR A 418 -8.95 -8.00 -10.71
C THR A 418 -9.42 -6.76 -11.46
N THR A 419 -8.62 -5.72 -11.35
CA THR A 419 -8.87 -4.42 -11.95
C THR A 419 -7.71 -4.13 -12.90
N PRO A 420 -7.98 -3.79 -14.17
CA PRO A 420 -6.92 -3.47 -15.11
C PRO A 420 -6.17 -2.20 -14.72
N TRP A 421 -6.79 -1.35 -13.90
CA TRP A 421 -6.13 -0.18 -13.32
C TRP A 421 -4.93 -0.56 -12.45
N LEU A 422 -4.99 -1.65 -11.69
CA LEU A 422 -3.86 -2.12 -10.87
C LEU A 422 -2.94 -3.06 -11.66
N ALA A 423 -2.91 -2.94 -13.00
CA ALA A 423 -2.17 -3.81 -13.90
C ALA A 423 -2.46 -5.31 -13.69
N GLY A 424 -3.71 -5.64 -13.35
CA GLY A 424 -4.15 -7.02 -13.13
C GLY A 424 -3.87 -7.57 -11.73
N LEU A 425 -3.32 -6.78 -10.81
CA LEU A 425 -3.18 -7.16 -9.41
C LEU A 425 -4.56 -7.28 -8.73
N TYR A 426 -4.69 -8.28 -7.86
CA TYR A 426 -5.90 -8.48 -7.06
C TYR A 426 -6.01 -7.45 -5.93
N TYR A 427 -7.21 -6.88 -5.76
CA TYR A 427 -7.58 -6.01 -4.64
C TYR A 427 -8.93 -6.47 -4.06
N PRO A 428 -9.05 -6.72 -2.74
CA PRO A 428 -10.26 -7.20 -2.11
C PRO A 428 -11.23 -6.02 -1.85
N TYR A 429 -11.77 -5.45 -2.93
CA TYR A 429 -12.57 -4.24 -2.90
C TYR A 429 -13.74 -4.29 -1.90
N ARG A 430 -13.78 -3.33 -0.98
CA ARG A 430 -14.83 -3.15 0.05
C ARG A 430 -15.06 -4.38 0.93
N THR A 431 -13.97 -5.04 1.29
CA THR A 431 -13.96 -6.17 2.25
C THR A 431 -13.57 -5.75 3.66
N THR A 432 -13.13 -4.50 3.85
CA THR A 432 -12.79 -3.97 5.19
C THR A 432 -14.06 -3.71 6.00
N VAL A 433 -14.22 -4.47 7.08
CA VAL A 433 -15.40 -4.36 7.96
C VAL A 433 -15.12 -3.39 9.11
N LEU A 434 -15.98 -2.38 9.26
CA LEU A 434 -15.96 -1.21 10.15
C LEU A 434 -15.66 -1.43 11.66
N THR A 435 -15.51 -2.66 12.16
CA THR A 435 -15.69 -2.94 13.60
C THR A 435 -14.78 -4.02 14.19
N HIS A 436 -13.66 -4.38 13.56
CA HIS A 436 -12.93 -5.59 13.96
C HIS A 436 -11.49 -5.28 14.40
N PRO A 437 -11.19 -5.30 15.70
CA PRO A 437 -9.80 -5.37 16.15
C PRO A 437 -9.20 -6.71 15.71
N PHE A 438 -7.95 -6.70 15.25
CA PHE A 438 -7.20 -7.93 15.01
C PHE A 438 -7.06 -8.69 16.33
N ARG A 439 -7.65 -9.89 16.40
CA ARG A 439 -7.55 -10.76 17.59
C ARG A 439 -6.38 -11.72 17.50
N ALA A 440 -5.98 -12.16 16.31
CA ALA A 440 -4.72 -12.87 16.17
C ALA A 440 -3.57 -11.85 16.17
N GLN A 441 -2.52 -12.16 16.91
CA GLN A 441 -1.34 -11.29 16.98
C GLN A 441 -0.59 -11.29 15.63
N ARG A 442 0.28 -10.29 15.43
CA ARG A 442 1.23 -10.29 14.30
C ARG A 442 2.11 -11.54 14.44
N SER A 443 2.21 -12.33 13.36
CA SER A 443 2.89 -13.63 13.40
C SER A 443 2.36 -14.53 14.53
N GLY A 444 1.03 -14.58 14.68
CA GLY A 444 0.34 -15.45 15.63
C GLY A 444 -0.74 -16.27 14.92
N GLY A 445 -0.44 -16.71 13.70
CA GLY A 445 -1.35 -17.47 12.84
C GLY A 445 -1.49 -18.92 13.30
N PHE A 446 -1.72 -19.83 12.37
CA PHE A 446 -1.62 -21.26 12.66
C PHE A 446 -0.17 -21.71 12.49
N GLU A 447 0.36 -22.40 13.51
CA GLU A 447 1.70 -23.00 13.48
C GLU A 447 1.60 -24.52 13.31
N GLY A 448 0.76 -25.17 14.13
CA GLY A 448 0.49 -26.61 14.05
C GLY A 448 -0.87 -26.90 13.41
N MET A 449 -0.97 -28.00 12.65
CA MET A 449 -2.25 -28.44 12.10
C MET A 449 -2.31 -29.96 11.98
N ALA A 450 -3.17 -30.59 12.79
CA ALA A 450 -3.39 -32.03 12.69
C ALA A 450 -4.58 -32.38 11.79
N ILE A 451 -4.52 -33.54 11.15
CA ILE A 451 -5.70 -34.19 10.56
C ILE A 451 -6.20 -35.28 11.51
N THR A 452 -7.52 -35.40 11.70
CA THR A 452 -8.09 -36.50 12.49
C THR A 452 -7.82 -37.84 11.81
N THR A 453 -7.70 -38.91 12.60
CA THR A 453 -7.33 -40.24 12.06
C THR A 453 -8.36 -40.85 11.11
N ASP A 454 -9.59 -40.33 11.08
CA ASP A 454 -10.62 -40.71 10.11
C ASP A 454 -10.56 -39.87 8.81
N GLY A 455 -9.63 -38.91 8.72
CA GLY A 455 -9.40 -38.05 7.57
C GLY A 455 -10.51 -37.02 7.32
N ARG A 456 -11.42 -36.80 8.28
CA ARG A 456 -12.60 -35.95 8.07
C ARG A 456 -12.42 -34.50 8.51
N ARG A 457 -11.55 -34.26 9.50
CA ARG A 457 -11.39 -32.92 10.09
C ARG A 457 -9.94 -32.50 10.16
N LEU A 458 -9.72 -31.20 10.00
CA LEU A 458 -8.47 -30.54 10.35
C LEU A 458 -8.62 -29.86 11.70
N LEU A 459 -7.52 -29.86 12.46
CA LEU A 459 -7.41 -29.28 13.78
C LEU A 459 -6.29 -28.23 13.79
N PRO A 460 -6.47 -27.08 13.12
CA PRO A 460 -5.50 -25.98 13.17
C PRO A 460 -5.35 -25.39 14.58
N LEU A 461 -4.10 -25.22 15.00
CA LEU A 461 -3.69 -24.68 16.30
C LEU A 461 -3.00 -23.33 16.11
N LEU A 462 -3.50 -22.31 16.82
CA LEU A 462 -2.86 -21.00 16.85
C LEU A 462 -1.47 -21.06 17.51
N GLU A 463 -0.53 -20.30 16.97
CA GLU A 463 0.83 -20.14 17.49
C GLU A 463 0.86 -19.35 18.80
N LEU A 464 0.08 -18.27 18.85
CA LEU A 464 0.04 -17.31 19.95
C LEU A 464 -1.37 -17.17 20.54
N PRO A 465 -1.50 -16.74 21.80
CA PRO A 465 -2.79 -16.40 22.38
C PRO A 465 -3.47 -15.27 21.59
N LEU A 466 -4.80 -15.25 21.59
CA LEU A 466 -5.53 -14.12 21.04
C LEU A 466 -5.30 -12.85 21.88
N VAL A 467 -5.33 -11.69 21.24
CA VAL A 467 -5.36 -10.38 21.91
C VAL A 467 -6.56 -10.34 22.87
N GLY A 468 -6.29 -10.00 24.14
CA GLY A 468 -7.28 -10.03 25.22
C GLY A 468 -7.66 -11.44 25.71
N GLY A 469 -7.00 -12.49 25.21
CA GLY A 469 -7.17 -13.86 25.67
C GLY A 469 -6.42 -14.18 26.97
N GLU A 470 -6.66 -15.37 27.52
CA GLU A 470 -5.92 -15.89 28.68
C GLU A 470 -4.44 -16.11 28.31
N ALA A 471 -3.52 -15.56 29.11
CA ALA A 471 -2.08 -15.70 28.87
C ALA A 471 -1.66 -17.18 28.85
N GLY A 472 -0.87 -17.57 27.86
CA GLY A 472 -0.40 -18.95 27.68
C GLY A 472 -1.47 -19.95 27.20
N THR A 473 -2.68 -19.49 26.87
CA THR A 473 -3.73 -20.35 26.29
C THR A 473 -3.83 -20.12 24.78
N LEU A 474 -3.55 -21.18 24.02
CA LEU A 474 -3.72 -21.29 22.57
C LEU A 474 -5.05 -22.00 22.25
N LEU A 475 -5.54 -21.81 21.03
CA LEU A 475 -6.80 -22.43 20.58
C LEU A 475 -6.54 -23.40 19.43
N ILE A 476 -7.11 -24.60 19.55
CA ILE A 476 -7.27 -25.56 18.46
C ILE A 476 -8.70 -25.40 17.95
N HIS A 477 -8.87 -25.21 16.65
CA HIS A 477 -10.18 -25.11 16.00
C HIS A 477 -10.48 -26.35 15.18
N GLU A 478 -11.75 -26.70 15.01
CA GLU A 478 -12.16 -27.84 14.19
C GLU A 478 -12.76 -27.38 12.86
N LEU A 479 -12.16 -27.84 11.76
CA LEU A 479 -12.61 -27.62 10.38
C LEU A 479 -13.06 -28.96 9.77
N ASP A 480 -14.26 -29.01 9.21
CA ASP A 480 -14.69 -30.15 8.40
C ASP A 480 -14.16 -30.00 6.97
N ILE A 481 -13.47 -31.04 6.49
CA ILE A 481 -12.80 -31.03 5.18
C ILE A 481 -13.80 -31.10 4.04
N ALA A 482 -14.89 -31.85 4.20
CA ALA A 482 -15.87 -32.07 3.15
C ALA A 482 -16.70 -30.81 2.90
N SER A 483 -17.19 -30.17 3.96
CA SER A 483 -17.96 -28.93 3.86
C SER A 483 -17.09 -27.69 3.69
N ARG A 484 -15.78 -27.79 3.96
CA ARG A 484 -14.83 -26.65 3.97
C ARG A 484 -15.27 -25.55 4.93
N SER A 485 -15.79 -25.94 6.10
CA SER A 485 -16.32 -25.00 7.10
C SER A 485 -15.89 -25.38 8.51
N TYR A 486 -15.71 -24.37 9.36
CA TYR A 486 -15.47 -24.60 10.78
C TYR A 486 -16.74 -25.10 11.46
N THR A 487 -16.61 -26.12 12.31
CA THR A 487 -17.76 -26.78 12.96
C THR A 487 -18.24 -26.05 14.22
N GLY A 488 -17.41 -25.14 14.76
CA GLY A 488 -17.59 -24.57 16.09
C GLY A 488 -16.88 -25.34 17.20
N GLY A 489 -16.39 -26.55 16.91
CA GLY A 489 -15.51 -27.27 17.82
C GLY A 489 -14.22 -26.50 18.08
N ARG A 490 -13.88 -26.28 19.36
CA ARG A 490 -12.63 -25.65 19.77
C ARG A 490 -12.07 -26.26 21.04
N TYR A 491 -10.76 -26.25 21.23
CA TYR A 491 -10.09 -26.77 22.43
C TYR A 491 -9.09 -25.75 22.95
N ARG A 492 -8.95 -25.67 24.28
CA ARG A 492 -7.99 -24.78 24.93
C ARG A 492 -6.71 -25.55 25.21
N TYR A 493 -5.61 -25.14 24.58
CA TYR A 493 -4.29 -25.71 24.80
C TYR A 493 -3.46 -24.77 25.66
N ARG A 494 -2.95 -25.23 26.80
CA ARG A 494 -2.10 -24.42 27.69
C ARG A 494 -0.65 -24.75 27.45
N ILE A 495 0.15 -23.77 27.02
CA ILE A 495 1.59 -23.93 26.84
C ILE A 495 2.29 -24.02 28.21
N ASP A 496 3.41 -24.75 28.30
CA ASP A 496 4.27 -24.73 29.49
C ASP A 496 4.79 -23.29 29.71
N PRO A 497 4.87 -22.78 30.96
CA PRO A 497 5.35 -21.42 31.22
C PRO A 497 6.76 -21.11 30.70
N ARG A 498 7.56 -22.14 30.41
CA ARG A 498 8.89 -21.99 29.78
C ARG A 498 8.82 -21.89 28.26
N GLY A 499 7.74 -22.38 27.64
CA GLY A 499 7.51 -22.32 26.21
C GLY A 499 6.98 -20.96 25.77
N THR A 500 7.41 -20.52 24.59
CA THR A 500 6.93 -19.27 23.96
C THR A 500 6.16 -19.53 22.68
N ALA A 501 6.30 -20.72 22.08
CA ALA A 501 5.61 -21.13 20.87
C ALA A 501 5.43 -22.65 20.83
N ILE A 502 4.52 -23.09 19.96
CA ILE A 502 4.45 -24.48 19.50
C ILE A 502 5.27 -24.65 18.21
N GLY A 503 5.46 -25.88 17.75
CA GLY A 503 6.13 -26.14 16.46
C GLY A 503 5.32 -27.04 15.51
N ASP A 504 4.67 -28.08 16.02
CA ASP A 504 3.78 -28.92 15.20
C ASP A 504 2.72 -29.59 16.06
N PHE A 505 1.67 -30.07 15.41
CA PHE A 505 0.58 -30.83 15.99
C PHE A 505 0.13 -31.96 15.05
N THR A 506 0.20 -33.21 15.54
CA THR A 506 -0.28 -34.39 14.80
C THR A 506 -1.18 -35.28 15.66
N MET A 507 -2.19 -35.92 15.06
CA MET A 507 -3.06 -36.88 15.74
C MET A 507 -2.68 -38.31 15.35
N PHE A 508 -2.64 -39.21 16.32
CA PHE A 508 -2.35 -40.64 16.10
C PHE A 508 -3.48 -41.56 16.60
N SER A 509 -4.48 -40.99 17.27
CA SER A 509 -5.75 -41.65 17.61
C SER A 509 -6.92 -40.66 17.46
N PRO A 510 -8.18 -41.08 17.65
CA PRO A 510 -9.33 -40.17 17.52
C PRO A 510 -9.29 -38.99 18.51
N THR A 511 -8.67 -39.18 19.67
CA THR A 511 -8.61 -38.17 20.74
C THR A 511 -7.19 -37.85 21.19
N ARG A 512 -6.15 -38.54 20.68
CA ARG A 512 -4.77 -38.34 21.12
C ARG A 512 -3.83 -37.95 19.99
N GLY A 513 -2.89 -37.08 20.33
CA GLY A 513 -1.91 -36.52 19.41
C GLY A 513 -0.60 -36.15 20.10
N LEU A 514 0.31 -35.56 19.33
CA LEU A 514 1.57 -35.01 19.81
C LEU A 514 1.64 -33.53 19.44
N ILE A 515 2.13 -32.71 20.38
CA ILE A 515 2.41 -31.29 20.15
C ILE A 515 3.85 -30.99 20.56
N ILE A 516 4.58 -30.27 19.71
CA ILE A 516 5.89 -29.70 20.05
C ILE A 516 5.69 -28.37 20.77
N GLU A 517 6.40 -28.16 21.87
CA GLU A 517 6.56 -26.86 22.53
C GLU A 517 8.03 -26.47 22.61
N ARG A 518 8.31 -25.18 22.44
CA ARG A 518 9.67 -24.63 22.47
C ARG A 518 9.72 -23.23 23.04
N ASP A 519 10.86 -22.88 23.63
CA ASP A 519 11.28 -21.48 23.79
C ASP A 519 12.03 -20.98 22.53
N GLY A 520 12.35 -19.68 22.49
CA GLY A 520 13.09 -19.06 21.38
C GLY A 520 14.61 -19.29 21.35
N SER A 521 15.18 -20.06 22.29
CA SER A 521 16.62 -20.29 22.36
C SER A 521 17.12 -21.31 21.33
N GLN A 522 18.38 -21.19 20.93
CA GLN A 522 19.15 -22.15 20.13
C GLN A 522 20.52 -22.37 20.78
N GLY A 523 21.07 -23.57 20.64
CA GLY A 523 22.37 -23.95 21.21
C GLY A 523 22.42 -23.92 22.75
N ASN A 524 21.31 -23.59 23.41
CA ASN A 524 21.21 -23.51 24.87
C ASN A 524 20.68 -24.85 25.43
N LEU A 525 21.55 -25.59 26.13
CA LEU A 525 21.19 -26.88 26.72
C LEU A 525 20.31 -26.75 27.98
N ASP A 526 20.21 -25.54 28.56
CA ASP A 526 19.33 -25.22 29.67
C ASP A 526 17.99 -24.59 29.22
N GLY A 527 17.74 -24.55 27.90
CA GLY A 527 16.50 -24.06 27.34
C GLY A 527 15.31 -25.02 27.55
N PHE A 528 14.26 -24.81 26.77
CA PHE A 528 13.06 -25.64 26.78
C PHE A 528 12.65 -26.05 25.36
N LYS A 529 12.66 -27.36 25.11
CA LYS A 529 12.21 -28.03 23.88
C LYS A 529 11.56 -29.35 24.26
N ALA A 530 10.28 -29.55 23.96
CA ALA A 530 9.52 -30.69 24.44
C ALA A 530 8.50 -31.20 23.42
N ILE A 531 8.20 -32.49 23.49
CA ILE A 531 7.04 -33.10 22.83
C ILE A 531 6.09 -33.57 23.92
N TYR A 532 4.85 -33.12 23.87
CA TYR A 532 3.78 -33.57 24.74
C TYR A 532 2.89 -34.56 24.00
N GLU A 533 2.50 -35.64 24.68
CA GLU A 533 1.31 -36.39 24.30
C GLU A 533 0.09 -35.64 24.81
N VAL A 534 -0.86 -35.38 23.91
CA VAL A 534 -2.06 -34.60 24.20
C VAL A 534 -3.31 -35.46 24.03
N GLU A 535 -4.33 -35.17 24.83
CA GLU A 535 -5.65 -35.80 24.78
C GLU A 535 -6.76 -34.74 24.71
N LEU A 536 -7.51 -34.78 23.62
CA LEU A 536 -8.66 -33.93 23.35
C LEU A 536 -9.89 -34.52 24.05
N GLY A 537 -10.52 -33.72 24.91
CA GLY A 537 -11.80 -34.04 25.53
C GLY A 537 -12.98 -33.65 24.64
N ALA A 538 -14.09 -33.25 25.26
CA ALA A 538 -15.20 -32.62 24.54
C ALA A 538 -14.79 -31.21 24.04
N PRO A 539 -15.36 -30.70 22.94
CA PRO A 539 -15.18 -29.30 22.55
C PRO A 539 -15.44 -28.33 23.71
N GLY A 540 -14.60 -27.31 23.85
CA GLY A 540 -14.57 -26.32 24.93
C GLY A 540 -13.67 -26.69 26.11
N SER A 541 -13.28 -27.96 26.22
CA SER A 541 -12.41 -28.45 27.29
C SER A 541 -10.95 -27.99 27.14
N VAL A 542 -10.22 -28.03 28.26
CA VAL A 542 -8.76 -27.87 28.26
C VAL A 542 -8.15 -29.20 27.83
N VAL A 543 -7.26 -29.14 26.84
CA VAL A 543 -6.48 -30.29 26.37
C VAL A 543 -5.61 -30.80 27.50
N GLN A 544 -5.71 -32.10 27.80
CA GLN A 544 -4.81 -32.74 28.75
C GLN A 544 -3.48 -33.00 28.03
N LYS A 545 -2.36 -32.74 28.71
CA LYS A 545 -1.04 -33.00 28.15
C LYS A 545 -0.12 -33.67 29.16
N THR A 546 0.71 -34.59 28.68
CA THR A 546 1.75 -35.29 29.46
C THR A 546 3.05 -35.22 28.69
N LEU A 547 4.15 -34.86 29.35
CA LEU A 547 5.46 -34.82 28.72
C LEU A 547 5.80 -36.21 28.15
N LEU A 548 6.11 -36.27 26.86
CA LEU A 548 6.51 -37.51 26.19
C LEU A 548 8.02 -37.53 25.94
N VAL A 549 8.59 -36.42 25.45
CA VAL A 549 10.02 -36.30 25.18
C VAL A 549 10.51 -34.93 25.63
N ASP A 550 11.59 -34.91 26.39
CA ASP A 550 12.44 -33.73 26.57
C ASP A 550 13.50 -33.73 25.46
N LEU A 551 13.38 -32.82 24.50
CA LEU A 551 14.24 -32.78 23.32
C LEU A 551 15.66 -32.30 23.63
N LEU A 552 15.92 -31.79 24.83
CA LEU A 552 17.27 -31.46 25.29
C LEU A 552 17.92 -32.59 26.08
N ARG A 553 17.18 -33.68 26.35
CA ARG A 553 17.64 -34.81 27.19
C ARG A 553 17.27 -36.16 26.58
N ILE A 554 17.75 -36.41 25.37
CA ILE A 554 17.52 -37.65 24.62
C ILE A 554 18.66 -38.63 24.88
N GLN A 555 18.33 -39.89 25.17
CA GLN A 555 19.35 -40.94 25.31
C GLN A 555 19.84 -41.40 23.94
N ASP A 556 21.14 -41.24 23.68
CA ASP A 556 21.84 -41.76 22.51
C ASP A 556 22.89 -42.82 22.93
N PRO A 557 22.44 -44.04 23.28
CA PRO A 557 23.34 -45.08 23.79
C PRO A 557 24.34 -45.57 22.75
N ARG A 558 24.08 -45.32 21.46
CA ARG A 558 24.95 -45.71 20.35
C ARG A 558 25.86 -44.57 19.89
N ARG A 559 25.74 -43.37 20.48
CA ARG A 559 26.50 -42.16 20.13
C ARG A 559 26.44 -41.87 18.63
N ILE A 560 25.26 -42.05 18.02
CA ILE A 560 25.05 -41.79 16.57
C ILE A 560 25.21 -40.31 16.21
N SER A 561 25.08 -39.44 17.22
CA SER A 561 25.28 -37.99 17.08
C SER A 561 26.76 -37.58 16.98
N GLU A 562 27.71 -38.50 17.22
CA GLU A 562 29.15 -38.21 17.15
C GLU A 562 29.78 -38.77 15.86
N PRO A 563 30.82 -38.10 15.30
CA PRO A 563 31.41 -36.84 15.76
C PRO A 563 30.65 -35.60 15.27
N GLY A 564 30.76 -34.48 16.00
CA GLY A 564 30.30 -33.16 15.55
C GLY A 564 31.43 -32.26 15.05
N LEU A 565 31.10 -31.01 14.74
CA LEU A 565 32.08 -29.97 14.45
C LEU A 565 32.74 -29.44 15.75
N PRO A 566 33.92 -28.82 15.66
CA PRO A 566 34.57 -28.20 16.81
C PRO A 566 33.66 -27.18 17.51
N GLY A 567 33.39 -27.42 18.79
CA GLY A 567 32.54 -26.55 19.62
C GLY A 567 31.03 -26.74 19.46
N ASP A 568 30.60 -27.81 18.77
CA ASP A 568 29.20 -28.24 18.78
C ASP A 568 28.78 -28.68 20.19
N VAL A 569 27.52 -28.42 20.52
CA VAL A 569 26.90 -28.76 21.82
C VAL A 569 25.80 -29.81 21.66
N GLY A 570 25.47 -30.50 22.75
CA GLY A 570 24.33 -31.43 22.77
C GLY A 570 24.55 -32.74 22.03
N LEU A 571 25.79 -33.21 21.92
CA LEU A 571 26.17 -34.48 21.28
C LEU A 571 26.56 -35.54 22.32
N GLY A 572 26.53 -36.79 21.90
CA GLY A 572 26.97 -37.93 22.72
C GLY A 572 25.83 -38.56 23.52
N ARG A 573 26.15 -39.22 24.63
CA ARG A 573 25.21 -40.12 25.33
C ARG A 573 23.90 -39.46 25.74
N LEU A 574 23.96 -38.19 26.13
CA LEU A 574 22.78 -37.36 26.37
C LEU A 574 22.73 -36.33 25.23
N PHE A 575 22.01 -36.70 24.18
CA PHE A 575 21.83 -35.90 22.99
C PHE A 575 20.77 -34.81 23.22
N ALA A 576 21.00 -33.64 22.66
CA ALA A 576 20.05 -32.53 22.63
C ALA A 576 19.76 -32.12 21.19
N PHE A 577 18.55 -31.61 20.99
CA PHE A 577 18.05 -31.05 19.74
C PHE A 577 17.75 -29.54 19.93
N PRO A 578 18.80 -28.70 20.14
CA PRO A 578 18.66 -27.33 20.66
C PRO A 578 18.43 -26.31 19.53
N PHE A 579 17.42 -26.52 18.70
CA PHE A 579 17.12 -25.66 17.56
C PHE A 579 16.02 -24.66 17.86
N THR A 580 16.10 -23.44 17.31
CA THR A 580 15.06 -22.42 17.51
C THR A 580 13.71 -22.83 16.90
N THR A 581 13.71 -23.55 15.78
CA THR A 581 12.52 -23.84 14.96
C THR A 581 12.37 -25.35 14.72
N ILE A 582 11.72 -26.04 15.65
CA ILE A 582 11.42 -27.48 15.55
C ILE A 582 9.99 -27.63 15.07
N GLU A 583 9.80 -27.82 13.77
CA GLU A 583 8.52 -27.55 13.09
C GLU A 583 7.81 -28.80 12.57
N SER A 584 8.29 -30.00 12.91
CA SER A 584 7.54 -31.22 12.55
C SER A 584 7.75 -32.38 13.51
N VAL A 585 6.64 -33.09 13.79
CA VAL A 585 6.62 -34.38 14.48
C VAL A 585 5.80 -35.39 13.69
N VAL A 586 6.40 -36.55 13.40
CA VAL A 586 5.77 -37.62 12.62
C VAL A 586 5.66 -38.88 13.48
N VAL A 587 4.49 -39.52 13.50
CA VAL A 587 4.31 -40.81 14.18
C VAL A 587 4.50 -41.96 13.19
N PHE A 588 5.57 -42.74 13.35
CA PHE A 588 5.84 -43.90 12.49
C PHE A 588 5.11 -45.15 12.99
N ASP A 589 5.16 -45.40 14.31
CA ASP A 589 4.46 -46.50 14.96
C ASP A 589 4.32 -46.27 16.46
N ARG A 590 3.87 -47.30 17.20
CA ARG A 590 3.62 -47.23 18.64
C ARG A 590 4.84 -46.83 19.45
N ARG A 591 6.06 -46.98 18.96
CA ARG A 591 7.29 -46.70 19.71
C ARG A 591 8.25 -45.81 18.96
N ARG A 592 7.94 -45.34 17.75
CA ARG A 592 8.84 -44.52 16.95
C ARG A 592 8.18 -43.26 16.46
N ILE A 593 8.84 -42.13 16.68
CA ILE A 593 8.46 -40.82 16.14
C ILE A 593 9.65 -40.18 15.41
N GLY A 594 9.37 -39.38 14.40
CA GLY A 594 10.31 -38.49 13.73
C GLY A 594 10.16 -37.06 14.23
N VAL A 595 11.25 -36.32 14.33
CA VAL A 595 11.28 -34.89 14.71
C VAL A 595 12.20 -34.15 13.74
N LEU A 596 11.77 -33.02 13.20
CA LEU A 596 12.51 -32.27 12.17
C LEU A 596 12.75 -30.82 12.59
N ASN A 597 13.91 -30.30 12.21
CA ASN A 597 14.29 -28.89 12.32
C ASN A 597 13.97 -28.14 11.01
N ASP A 598 13.33 -26.98 11.11
CA ASP A 598 13.34 -25.96 10.06
C ASP A 598 14.55 -25.05 10.33
N ASN A 599 15.57 -25.12 9.49
CA ASN A 599 16.83 -24.45 9.73
C ASN A 599 16.81 -22.92 9.51
N ASN A 600 15.66 -22.32 9.17
CA ASN A 600 15.47 -20.87 9.04
C ASN A 600 16.68 -20.14 8.39
N PHE A 601 17.17 -20.73 7.30
CA PHE A 601 18.45 -20.35 6.71
C PHE A 601 18.44 -18.89 6.21
N PRO A 602 19.53 -18.11 6.38
CA PRO A 602 20.81 -18.45 6.99
C PRO A 602 20.94 -18.01 8.46
N PHE A 603 19.83 -17.81 9.19
CA PHE A 603 19.84 -17.04 10.43
C PHE A 603 19.96 -17.89 11.71
N SER A 604 19.60 -19.18 11.66
CA SER A 604 19.75 -20.11 12.77
C SER A 604 21.13 -20.78 12.75
N VAL A 605 21.72 -21.00 13.92
CA VAL A 605 23.01 -21.70 14.14
C VAL A 605 22.82 -23.03 14.89
N GLY A 606 21.67 -23.25 15.53
CA GLY A 606 21.32 -24.51 16.18
C GLY A 606 22.38 -25.02 17.14
N ARG A 607 22.96 -26.19 16.86
CA ARG A 607 24.01 -26.82 17.68
C ARG A 607 25.43 -26.30 17.42
N HIS A 608 25.65 -25.52 16.36
CA HIS A 608 26.97 -25.09 15.88
C HIS A 608 27.54 -23.87 16.60
N VAL A 609 27.33 -23.77 17.92
CA VAL A 609 27.68 -22.60 18.74
C VAL A 609 29.16 -22.21 18.59
N GLY A 610 30.07 -23.19 18.54
CA GLY A 610 31.50 -22.91 18.37
C GLY A 610 31.88 -22.34 17.00
N SER A 611 31.29 -22.86 15.92
CA SER A 611 31.64 -22.43 14.56
C SER A 611 30.83 -21.24 14.05
N GLY A 612 29.65 -20.97 14.65
CA GLY A 612 28.72 -19.92 14.22
C GLY A 612 28.12 -20.15 12.82
N ARG A 613 28.29 -21.34 12.26
CA ARG A 613 27.74 -21.69 10.95
C ARG A 613 26.22 -21.82 11.04
N PRO A 614 25.48 -21.52 9.95
CA PRO A 614 24.07 -21.84 9.87
C PRO A 614 23.82 -23.32 10.17
N ASP A 615 22.72 -23.64 10.82
CA ASP A 615 22.34 -25.02 11.12
C ASP A 615 21.96 -25.84 9.88
N ASP A 616 22.25 -27.12 9.97
CA ASP A 616 21.79 -28.11 9.00
C ASP A 616 20.28 -28.35 9.16
N ASN A 617 19.63 -28.71 8.06
CA ASN A 617 18.33 -29.37 8.13
C ASN A 617 18.54 -30.75 8.75
N GLU A 618 18.02 -30.95 9.96
CA GLU A 618 18.20 -32.18 10.73
C GLU A 618 16.86 -32.88 10.97
N PHE A 619 16.84 -34.20 10.83
CA PHE A 619 15.74 -35.04 11.29
C PHE A 619 16.27 -36.16 12.19
N ILE A 620 15.55 -36.44 13.27
CA ILE A 620 15.87 -37.54 14.18
C ILE A 620 14.69 -38.51 14.28
N ILE A 621 15.01 -39.79 14.49
CA ILE A 621 14.01 -40.81 14.81
C ILE A 621 14.22 -41.25 16.25
N LEU A 622 13.21 -41.01 17.08
CA LEU A 622 13.22 -41.32 18.50
C LEU A 622 12.47 -42.62 18.76
N ARG A 623 13.07 -43.48 19.59
CA ARG A 623 12.38 -44.63 20.18
C ARG A 623 11.84 -44.28 21.55
N LEU A 624 10.53 -44.36 21.73
CA LEU A 624 9.83 -44.07 22.97
C LEU A 624 9.98 -45.20 23.99
N ASP A 625 10.15 -44.81 25.25
CA ASP A 625 10.22 -45.70 26.41
C ASP A 625 8.86 -46.38 26.68
N ARG A 626 7.77 -45.62 26.54
CA ARG A 626 6.39 -46.09 26.60
C ARG A 626 5.73 -46.09 25.21
N PRO A 627 4.90 -47.11 24.88
CA PRO A 627 4.22 -47.15 23.60
C PRO A 627 3.03 -46.18 23.54
N LEU A 628 2.81 -45.56 22.39
CA LEU A 628 1.61 -44.80 22.06
C LEU A 628 0.40 -45.74 21.91
N ALA A 629 -0.76 -45.24 22.34
CA ALA A 629 -2.06 -45.88 22.14
C ALA A 629 -2.61 -45.51 20.74
N LEU A 630 -1.97 -46.05 19.69
CA LEU A 630 -2.45 -45.85 18.32
C LEU A 630 -3.87 -46.37 18.15
N ALA A 631 -4.66 -45.68 17.32
CA ALA A 631 -5.91 -46.24 16.83
C ALA A 631 -5.62 -47.59 16.16
N LEU A 632 -6.44 -48.62 16.45
CA LEU A 632 -6.42 -49.83 15.64
C LEU A 632 -6.73 -49.40 14.20
N ALA A 633 -5.75 -49.55 13.31
CA ALA A 633 -6.00 -49.44 11.88
C ALA A 633 -7.17 -50.37 11.58
N ARG A 634 -8.30 -49.82 11.09
CA ARG A 634 -9.34 -50.65 10.51
C ARG A 634 -8.66 -51.38 9.36
N SER A 635 -8.40 -52.67 9.55
CA SER A 635 -8.04 -53.58 8.48
C SER A 635 -9.21 -53.61 7.50
N GLY A 636 -9.13 -52.75 6.48
CA GLY A 636 -10.10 -52.64 5.41
C GLY A 636 -9.33 -52.60 4.10
N ARG A 637 -9.36 -53.75 3.42
CA ARG A 637 -8.95 -54.08 2.05
C ARG A 637 -8.41 -52.96 1.16
#